data_AF-A0A7Z8P508-F1
#
_entry.id   AF-A0A7Z8P508-F1
#
_cell.length_a   1.000
_cell.length_b   1.000
_cell.length_c   1.000
_cell.angle_alpha   90.00
_cell.angle_beta   90.00
_cell.angle_gamma   90.00
#
_symmetry.space_group_name_H-M   'P 1'
#
loop_
_entity.id
_entity.type
_entity.pdbx_description
1 polymer ?
#
loop_
_entity_poly.entity_id
_entity_poly.type
_entity_poly.pdbx_seq_one_letter_code
_entity_poly.pdbx_strand_id
1 'polypeptide(L)'
;MNDNDSAKRELINKAKNSVINFNDAEATNVAMETIRSGIDPVDIIEEGFIEGMKTVGDGFESGKLSLMDILTASKTMNKGISLLKPAAISAHEDSCFFGNLMLSL
;
A
#
# COMPACT_ATOMS: atom_id res chain seq x y z
N MET A 1 -12.84 -19.36 16.59
CA MET A 1 -11.68 -19.27 15.68
C MET A 1 -12.20 -18.64 14.41
N ASN A 2 -11.74 -17.45 14.03
CA ASN A 2 -12.27 -16.73 12.87
C ASN A 2 -11.32 -16.98 11.68
N ASP A 3 -11.79 -17.69 10.67
CA ASP A 3 -11.02 -18.04 9.47
C ASP A 3 -10.55 -16.80 8.66
N ASN A 4 -11.09 -15.61 8.94
CA ASN A 4 -10.72 -14.35 8.28
C ASN A 4 -9.37 -13.76 8.75
N ASP A 5 -8.90 -14.06 9.96
CA ASP A 5 -7.66 -13.46 10.50
C ASP A 5 -6.38 -14.02 9.83
N SER A 6 -6.35 -15.30 9.48
CA SER A 6 -5.20 -15.91 8.80
C SER A 6 -5.05 -15.41 7.36
N ALA A 7 -6.16 -15.31 6.63
CA ALA A 7 -6.15 -14.79 5.26
C ALA A 7 -5.76 -13.30 5.23
N LYS A 8 -6.28 -12.51 6.19
CA LYS A 8 -5.89 -11.10 6.37
C LYS A 8 -4.39 -10.96 6.60
N ARG A 9 -3.81 -11.74 7.54
CA ARG A 9 -2.37 -11.68 7.84
C ARG A 9 -1.49 -12.06 6.65
N GLU A 10 -1.92 -13.01 5.81
CA GLU A 10 -1.19 -13.33 4.57
C GLU A 10 -1.18 -12.15 3.60
N LEU A 11 -2.31 -11.47 3.41
CA LEU A 11 -2.41 -10.29 2.55
C LEU A 11 -1.58 -9.12 3.09
N ILE A 12 -1.60 -8.90 4.40
CA ILE A 12 -0.75 -7.89 5.06
C ILE A 12 0.73 -8.15 4.76
N ASN A 13 1.20 -9.38 4.93
CA ASN A 13 2.59 -9.74 4.66
C ASN A 13 2.95 -9.55 3.17
N LYS A 14 2.05 -9.91 2.26
CA LYS A 14 2.24 -9.69 0.81
C LYS A 14 2.26 -8.20 0.46
N ALA A 15 1.35 -7.39 1.03
CA ALA A 15 1.35 -5.93 0.86
C ALA A 15 2.70 -5.35 1.31
N LYS A 16 3.17 -5.74 2.50
CA LYS A 16 4.44 -5.29 3.06
C LYS A 16 5.62 -5.64 2.14
N ASN A 17 5.69 -6.90 1.70
CA ASN A 17 6.73 -7.37 0.78
C ASN A 17 6.67 -6.67 -0.59
N SER A 18 5.49 -6.36 -1.09
CA SER A 18 5.34 -5.65 -2.37
C SER A 18 5.97 -4.26 -2.32
N VAL A 19 5.86 -3.54 -1.19
CA VAL A 19 6.46 -2.23 -1.00
C VAL A 19 7.98 -2.34 -0.83
N ILE A 20 8.45 -3.30 -0.04
CA ILE A 20 9.89 -3.53 0.20
C ILE A 20 10.61 -3.95 -1.08
N ASN A 21 9.98 -4.76 -1.92
CA ASN A 21 10.54 -5.24 -3.19
C ASN A 21 10.21 -4.33 -4.38
N PHE A 22 9.55 -3.18 -4.17
CA PHE A 22 9.14 -2.26 -5.23
C PHE A 22 8.30 -2.92 -6.33
N ASN A 23 7.46 -3.89 -5.95
CA ASN A 23 6.69 -4.71 -6.87
C ASN A 23 5.25 -4.19 -7.02
N ASP A 24 5.06 -3.33 -8.03
CA ASP A 24 3.76 -2.77 -8.41
C ASP A 24 2.70 -3.84 -8.71
N ALA A 25 3.09 -4.93 -9.36
CA ALA A 25 2.15 -5.99 -9.74
C ALA A 25 1.63 -6.74 -8.52
N GLU A 26 2.51 -7.02 -7.55
CA GLU A 26 2.14 -7.66 -6.30
C GLU A 26 1.24 -6.77 -5.45
N ALA A 27 1.56 -5.48 -5.32
CA ALA A 27 0.73 -4.50 -4.62
C ALA A 27 -0.71 -4.44 -5.18
N THR A 28 -0.81 -4.45 -6.51
CA THR A 28 -2.08 -4.49 -7.25
C THR A 28 -2.85 -5.79 -6.99
N ASN A 29 -2.14 -6.92 -7.02
CA ASN A 29 -2.75 -8.23 -6.81
C ASN A 29 -3.29 -8.39 -5.38
N VAL A 30 -2.54 -7.94 -4.38
CA VAL A 30 -2.98 -7.92 -2.98
C VAL A 30 -4.22 -7.06 -2.81
N ALA A 31 -4.26 -5.89 -3.44
CA ALA A 31 -5.45 -5.03 -3.42
C ALA A 31 -6.69 -5.74 -4.00
N MET A 32 -6.55 -6.41 -5.14
CA MET A 32 -7.64 -7.18 -5.75
C MET A 32 -8.08 -8.36 -4.88
N GLU A 33 -7.13 -9.11 -4.30
CA GLU A 33 -7.44 -10.25 -3.43
C GLU A 33 -8.15 -9.81 -2.14
N THR A 34 -7.79 -8.63 -1.61
CA THR A 34 -8.45 -8.00 -0.45
C THR A 34 -9.91 -7.72 -0.76
N ILE A 35 -10.18 -7.07 -1.91
CA ILE A 35 -11.55 -6.78 -2.38
C ILE A 35 -12.32 -8.07 -2.61
N ARG A 36 -11.70 -9.07 -3.24
CA ARG A 36 -12.33 -10.37 -3.54
C ARG A 36 -12.67 -11.17 -2.29
N SER A 37 -11.85 -11.04 -1.25
CA SER A 37 -12.04 -11.74 0.03
C SER A 37 -12.97 -10.98 0.98
N GLY A 38 -13.38 -9.76 0.64
CA GLY A 38 -14.22 -8.92 1.50
C GLY A 38 -13.52 -8.49 2.80
N ILE A 39 -12.19 -8.46 2.80
CA ILE A 39 -11.38 -7.99 3.94
C ILE A 39 -11.35 -6.47 3.92
N ASP A 40 -11.31 -5.85 5.10
CA ASP A 40 -11.26 -4.39 5.19
C ASP A 40 -9.99 -3.85 4.51
N PRO A 41 -10.12 -3.04 3.45
CA PRO A 41 -8.98 -2.43 2.79
C PRO A 41 -8.16 -1.53 3.73
N VAL A 42 -8.76 -0.94 4.76
CA VAL A 42 -8.08 -0.07 5.72
C VAL A 42 -7.02 -0.86 6.49
N ASP A 43 -7.34 -2.05 6.98
CA ASP A 43 -6.40 -2.93 7.69
C ASP A 43 -5.17 -3.25 6.83
N ILE A 44 -5.37 -3.55 5.54
CA ILE A 44 -4.26 -3.86 4.61
C ILE A 44 -3.39 -2.63 4.36
N ILE A 45 -3.98 -1.44 4.33
CA ILE A 45 -3.25 -0.19 4.17
C ILE A 45 -2.40 0.10 5.41
N GLU A 46 -2.98 0.06 6.60
CA GLU A 46 -2.28 0.40 7.84
C GLU A 46 -1.27 -0.67 8.26
N GLU A 47 -1.68 -1.94 8.29
CA GLU A 47 -0.82 -3.02 8.76
C GLU A 47 0.14 -3.54 7.66
N GLY A 48 -0.20 -3.37 6.38
CA GLY A 48 0.59 -3.87 5.25
C GLY A 48 1.42 -2.79 4.57
N PHE A 49 0.75 -1.87 3.88
CA PHE A 49 1.40 -0.85 3.04
C PHE A 49 2.21 0.17 3.86
N ILE A 50 1.63 0.73 4.93
CA ILE A 50 2.31 1.70 5.80
C ILE A 50 3.48 1.04 6.53
N GLU A 51 3.31 -0.18 7.05
CA GLU A 51 4.39 -0.91 7.71
C GLU A 51 5.53 -1.29 6.75
N GLY A 52 5.19 -1.59 5.49
CA GLY A 52 6.17 -1.80 4.42
C GLY A 52 6.97 -0.54 4.11
N MET A 53 6.28 0.60 3.99
CA MET A 53 6.91 1.89 3.77
C MET A 53 7.80 2.30 4.95
N LYS A 54 7.40 2.00 6.18
CA LYS A 54 8.23 2.21 7.37
C LYS A 54 9.53 1.41 7.30
N THR A 55 9.45 0.14 6.88
CA THR A 55 10.63 -0.72 6.69
C THR A 55 11.58 -0.16 5.62
N VAL A 56 11.03 0.39 4.53
CA VAL A 56 11.80 1.10 3.49
C VAL A 56 12.42 2.39 4.06
N GLY A 57 11.68 3.14 4.89
CA GLY A 57 12.16 4.32 5.61
C GLY A 57 13.36 4.01 6.52
N ASP A 58 13.27 2.96 7.33
CA ASP A 58 14.37 2.49 8.18
C ASP A 58 15.60 2.09 7.32
N GLY A 59 15.36 1.50 6.14
CA GLY A 59 16.41 1.19 5.16
C GLY A 59 17.11 2.43 4.60
N PHE A 60 16.37 3.52 4.40
CA PHE A 60 16.92 4.81 3.98
C PHE A 60 17.71 5.48 5.10
N GLU A 61 17.20 5.50 6.33
CA GLU A 61 17.92 6.05 7.49
C GLU A 61 19.23 5.30 7.77
N SER A 62 19.24 3.98 7.56
CA SER A 62 20.44 3.16 7.70
C SER A 62 21.43 3.28 6.52
N GLY A 63 21.10 4.07 5.49
CA GLY A 63 21.92 4.27 4.30
C GLY A 63 21.96 3.06 3.35
N LYS A 64 21.05 2.09 3.51
CA LYS A 64 20.93 0.91 2.64
C LYS A 64 20.05 1.15 1.42
N LEU A 65 19.11 2.09 1.52
CA LEU A 65 18.20 2.49 0.44
C LEU A 65 18.43 3.96 0.08
N SER A 66 18.19 4.31 -1.18
CA SER A 66 18.34 5.65 -1.72
C SER A 66 17.01 6.41 -1.78
N LEU A 67 17.07 7.72 -2.03
CA LEU A 67 15.86 8.53 -2.24
C LEU A 67 15.03 8.01 -3.43
N MET A 68 15.68 7.46 -4.46
CA MET A 68 14.98 6.87 -5.61
C MET A 68 14.20 5.63 -5.24
N ASP A 69 14.73 4.83 -4.30
CA ASP A 69 14.05 3.65 -3.78
C ASP A 69 12.81 4.07 -2.98
N ILE A 70 12.93 5.07 -2.09
CA ILE A 70 11.80 5.64 -1.35
C ILE A 70 10.70 6.15 -2.30
N LEU A 71 11.08 6.88 -3.34
CA LEU A 71 10.14 7.38 -4.35
C LEU A 71 9.43 6.23 -5.08
N THR A 72 10.18 5.16 -5.39
CA THR A 72 9.62 3.97 -6.05
C THR A 72 8.66 3.23 -5.14
N ALA A 73 9.02 2.99 -3.87
CA ALA A 73 8.14 2.37 -2.88
C ALA A 73 6.87 3.19 -2.68
N SER A 74 6.99 4.51 -2.58
CA SER A 74 5.85 5.41 -2.44
C SER A 74 4.90 5.33 -3.65
N LYS A 75 5.45 5.14 -4.86
CA LYS A 75 4.67 4.93 -6.09
C LYS A 75 3.98 3.56 -6.12
N THR A 76 4.69 2.50 -5.74
CA THR A 76 4.16 1.13 -5.60
C THR A 76 3.02 1.09 -4.59
N MET A 77 3.25 1.70 -3.42
CA MET A 77 2.27 1.87 -2.37
C MET A 77 1.05 2.62 -2.88
N ASN A 78 1.23 3.77 -3.54
CA ASN A 78 0.13 4.55 -4.10
C ASN A 78 -0.68 3.76 -5.13
N LYS A 79 -0.06 2.93 -5.97
CA LYS A 79 -0.80 2.07 -6.92
C LYS A 79 -1.69 1.05 -6.21
N GLY A 80 -1.17 0.37 -5.19
CA GLY A 80 -1.96 -0.58 -4.39
C GLY A 80 -3.11 0.12 -3.65
N ILE A 81 -2.80 1.21 -2.95
CA ILE A 81 -3.80 2.01 -2.21
C ILE A 81 -4.83 2.62 -3.17
N SER A 82 -4.44 3.08 -4.35
CA SER A 82 -5.36 3.69 -5.32
C SER A 82 -6.36 2.70 -5.91
N LEU A 83 -6.12 1.39 -5.80
CA LEU A 83 -7.09 0.35 -6.16
C LEU A 83 -8.00 -0.02 -5.00
N LEU A 84 -7.49 0.07 -3.77
CA LEU A 84 -8.27 -0.09 -2.55
C LEU A 84 -9.18 1.13 -2.28
N LYS A 85 -8.74 2.34 -2.63
CA LYS A 85 -9.49 3.60 -2.49
C LYS A 85 -10.88 3.56 -3.11
N PRO A 86 -11.10 3.22 -4.39
CA PRO A 86 -12.46 3.17 -4.97
C PRO A 86 -13.34 2.10 -4.33
N ALA A 87 -12.75 0.99 -3.84
CA ALA A 87 -13.47 -0.01 -3.07
C ALA A 87 -13.88 0.51 -1.68
N ALA A 88 -13.04 1.31 -1.03
CA ALA A 88 -13.37 2.02 0.21
C ALA A 88 -14.34 3.20 -0.01
N ILE A 89 -14.23 3.90 -1.14
CA ILE A 89 -15.04 5.08 -1.49
C ILE A 89 -16.47 4.69 -1.88
N SER A 90 -16.70 3.48 -2.38
CA SER A 90 -18.07 2.96 -2.53
C SER A 90 -18.80 2.82 -1.17
N ALA A 91 -18.07 2.93 -0.05
CA ALA A 91 -18.62 3.00 1.31
C ALA A 91 -18.51 4.40 1.97
N HIS A 92 -17.54 5.25 1.58
CA HIS A 92 -17.49 6.66 2.01
C HIS A 92 -16.74 7.55 1.02
N GLU A 93 -17.48 8.47 0.42
CA GLU A 93 -17.03 9.56 -0.43
C GLU A 93 -16.04 10.45 0.33
N ASP A 94 -14.72 10.23 0.23
CA ASP A 94 -13.77 11.25 0.65
C ASP A 94 -12.38 11.24 -0.01
N SER A 95 -11.98 12.47 -0.26
CA SER A 95 -10.86 13.02 -1.00
C SER A 95 -9.43 12.65 -0.53
N CYS A 96 -8.47 12.61 -1.48
CA CYS A 96 -7.13 13.21 -1.35
C CYS A 96 -6.32 12.98 -2.63
N PHE A 97 -6.34 13.98 -3.50
CA PHE A 97 -5.55 14.08 -4.73
C PHE A 97 -4.18 14.70 -4.38
N PHE A 98 -3.25 13.89 -3.88
CA PHE A 98 -1.84 14.29 -3.72
C PHE A 98 -1.17 14.27 -5.10
N GLY A 99 -1.42 15.31 -5.91
CA GLY A 99 -0.99 15.25 -7.31
C GLY A 99 -1.02 16.54 -8.11
N ASN A 100 -1.06 17.72 -7.50
CA ASN A 100 -0.90 18.95 -8.29
C ASN A 100 0.10 19.93 -7.67
N LEU A 101 1.38 19.70 -7.95
CA LEU A 101 2.42 20.71 -7.84
C LEU A 101 2.41 21.52 -9.15
N MET A 102 1.59 22.56 -9.20
CA MET A 102 1.56 23.49 -10.33
C MET A 102 2.65 24.55 -10.12
N LEU A 103 3.80 24.38 -10.77
CA LEU A 103 4.80 25.44 -10.95
C LEU A 103 4.25 26.40 -12.02
N SER A 104 3.67 27.52 -11.58
CA SER A 104 3.42 28.66 -12.46
C SER A 104 4.72 29.45 -12.57
N LEU A 105 5.31 29.46 -13.77
CA LEU A 105 6.18 30.55 -14.23
C LEU A 105 5.32 31.59 -14.96
#